data_AF-A0A6B8KEN8-F1
#
_entry.id   AF-A0A6B8KEN8-F1
#
_cell.length_a   1.000
_cell.length_b   1.000
_cell.length_c   1.000
_cell.angle_alpha   90.00
_cell.angle_beta   90.00
_cell.angle_gamma   90.00
#
_symmetry.space_group_name_H-M   'P 1'
#
loop_
_entity.id
_entity.type
_entity.pdbx_description
1 polymer ?
#
loop_
_entity_poly.entity_id
_entity_poly.type
_entity_poly.pdbx_seq_one_letter_code
_entity_poly.pdbx_strand_id
1 'polypeptide(L)'
;MASDNGSPFETPKGQIEILPPEERDRPIGDGFEYSSGFGRVKIVRLGPLSSLAVFAAICLAMALGLVFIGGALLFILPIAGLLAAGAALYGLFGNQFKRLR
;
A
#
# COMPACT_ATOMS: atom_id res chain seq x y z
N MET A 1 26.76 -65.68 -13.71
CA MET A 1 25.52 -65.92 -12.92
C MET A 1 25.03 -64.56 -12.45
N ALA A 2 24.01 -64.01 -13.11
CA ALA A 2 23.43 -62.71 -12.80
C ALA A 2 22.45 -62.85 -11.63
N SER A 3 22.56 -61.98 -10.62
CA SER A 3 21.63 -61.93 -9.50
C SER A 3 20.49 -60.96 -9.83
N ASP A 4 19.28 -61.48 -9.83
CA ASP A 4 18.02 -60.79 -10.07
C ASP A 4 17.59 -60.03 -8.80
N ASN A 5 17.75 -58.70 -8.80
CA ASN A 5 17.30 -57.83 -7.72
C ASN A 5 15.82 -57.45 -7.95
N GLY A 6 14.93 -58.37 -7.61
CA GLY A 6 13.49 -58.10 -7.53
C GLY A 6 13.18 -57.18 -6.35
N SER A 7 13.05 -55.88 -6.60
CA SER A 7 12.44 -54.96 -5.64
C SER A 7 10.92 -55.22 -5.61
N PRO A 8 10.30 -55.51 -4.46
CA PRO A 8 8.85 -55.57 -4.38
C PRO A 8 8.32 -54.15 -4.57
N PHE A 9 7.58 -53.94 -5.65
CA PHE A 9 6.84 -52.71 -5.91
C PHE A 9 5.95 -52.40 -4.71
N GLU A 10 6.29 -51.37 -3.92
CA GLU A 10 5.42 -50.82 -2.90
C GLU A 10 4.14 -50.30 -3.57
N THR A 11 3.04 -51.02 -3.35
CA THR A 11 1.72 -50.55 -3.76
C THR A 11 1.28 -49.48 -2.77
N PRO A 12 1.04 -48.22 -3.18
CA PRO A 12 0.53 -47.21 -2.25
C PRO A 12 -0.86 -47.61 -1.75
N LYS A 13 -0.92 -48.12 -0.51
CA LYS A 13 -2.18 -48.36 0.22
C LYS A 13 -2.67 -47.03 0.77
N GLY A 14 -3.40 -46.30 -0.06
CA GLY A 14 -4.07 -45.08 0.36
C GLY A 14 -5.06 -44.68 -0.72
N GLN A 15 -6.31 -45.08 -0.54
CA GLN A 15 -7.40 -44.51 -1.31
C GLN A 15 -7.42 -43.03 -0.91
N ILE A 16 -7.00 -42.14 -1.82
CA ILE A 16 -7.10 -40.71 -1.61
C ILE A 16 -8.60 -40.40 -1.70
N GLU A 17 -9.25 -40.34 -0.55
CA GLU A 17 -10.64 -39.89 -0.46
C GLU A 17 -10.64 -38.38 -0.71
N ILE A 18 -10.93 -38.01 -1.96
CA ILE A 18 -11.07 -36.61 -2.35
C ILE A 18 -12.41 -36.15 -1.78
N LEU A 19 -12.37 -35.38 -0.67
CA LEU A 19 -13.57 -34.73 -0.18
C LEU A 19 -14.12 -33.81 -1.28
N PRO A 20 -15.41 -33.92 -1.64
CA PRO A 20 -16.02 -33.01 -2.59
C PRO A 20 -15.92 -31.58 -2.04
N PRO A 21 -15.67 -30.57 -2.89
CA PRO A 21 -15.71 -29.20 -2.44
C PRO A 21 -17.10 -28.93 -1.86
N GLU A 22 -17.18 -28.47 -0.61
CA GLU A 22 -18.43 -27.99 -0.05
C GLU A 22 -18.96 -26.90 -1.00
N GLU A 23 -20.07 -27.19 -1.68
CA GLU A 23 -20.88 -26.20 -2.39
C GLU A 23 -21.48 -25.27 -1.33
N ARG A 24 -20.66 -24.35 -0.83
CA ARG A 24 -21.19 -23.18 -0.16
C ARG A 24 -21.65 -22.27 -1.27
N ASP A 25 -22.97 -22.25 -1.48
CA ASP A 25 -23.70 -21.15 -2.08
C ASP A 25 -23.28 -19.85 -1.38
N ARG A 26 -22.21 -19.22 -1.86
CA ARG A 26 -21.74 -17.94 -1.35
C ARG A 26 -22.26 -16.85 -2.29
N PRO A 27 -23.07 -15.91 -1.79
CA PRO A 27 -23.61 -14.86 -2.62
C PRO A 27 -22.49 -13.95 -3.14
N ILE A 28 -22.56 -13.65 -4.45
CA ILE A 28 -21.94 -12.56 -5.21
C ILE A 28 -20.94 -11.71 -4.40
N GLY A 29 -19.68 -12.15 -4.34
CA GLY A 29 -18.60 -11.42 -3.66
C GLY A 29 -17.37 -12.26 -3.31
N ASP A 30 -17.24 -13.44 -3.91
CA ASP A 30 -16.43 -14.51 -3.36
C ASP A 30 -14.94 -14.29 -3.64
N GLY A 31 -14.26 -13.79 -2.61
CA GLY A 31 -12.81 -13.74 -2.58
C GLY A 31 -12.25 -15.13 -2.29
N PHE A 32 -11.24 -15.53 -3.06
CA PHE A 32 -10.50 -16.76 -2.79
C PHE A 32 -9.61 -16.53 -1.56
N GLU A 33 -9.82 -17.33 -0.53
CA GLU A 33 -9.03 -17.32 0.70
C GLU A 33 -8.02 -18.47 0.61
N TYR A 34 -6.77 -18.16 0.29
CA TYR A 34 -5.69 -19.15 0.27
C TYR A 34 -4.98 -19.11 1.63
N SER A 35 -5.00 -20.25 2.34
CA SER A 35 -4.19 -20.46 3.54
C SER A 35 -2.89 -21.15 3.14
N SER A 36 -1.92 -20.40 2.63
CA SER A 36 -0.54 -20.88 2.60
C SER A 36 0.04 -20.76 4.01
N GLY A 37 0.99 -21.63 4.40
CA GLY A 37 1.57 -21.70 5.75
C GLY A 37 2.24 -20.41 6.28
N PHE A 38 2.13 -19.29 5.57
CA PHE A 38 2.64 -17.96 5.91
C PHE A 38 1.55 -16.93 6.27
N GLY A 39 0.27 -17.32 6.31
CA GLY A 39 -0.84 -16.46 6.73
C GLY A 39 -1.97 -16.39 5.70
N ARG A 40 -3.16 -16.03 6.17
CA ARG A 40 -4.37 -15.93 5.33
C ARG A 40 -4.26 -14.73 4.39
N VAL A 41 -4.14 -14.98 3.09
CA VAL A 41 -4.23 -13.94 2.05
C VAL A 41 -5.61 -14.01 1.42
N LYS A 42 -6.44 -12.98 1.67
CA LYS A 42 -7.78 -12.85 1.09
C LYS A 42 -7.71 -12.09 -0.22
N ILE A 43 -7.96 -12.79 -1.33
CA ILE A 43 -7.95 -12.20 -2.67
C ILE A 43 -9.39 -11.92 -3.08
N VAL A 44 -9.81 -10.65 -3.05
CA VAL A 44 -11.16 -10.26 -3.45
C VAL A 44 -11.16 -9.86 -4.92
N ARG A 45 -11.98 -10.50 -5.76
CA ARG A 45 -12.19 -10.06 -7.14
C ARG A 45 -13.03 -8.78 -7.14
N LEU A 46 -12.40 -7.63 -7.36
CA LEU A 46 -13.11 -6.38 -7.58
C LEU A 46 -13.76 -6.40 -8.97
N GLY A 47 -15.08 -6.28 -9.01
CA GLY A 47 -15.82 -6.04 -10.24
C GLY A 47 -15.53 -4.63 -10.81
N PRO A 48 -15.87 -4.36 -12.08
CA PRO A 48 -15.53 -3.13 -12.78
C PRO A 48 -16.09 -1.86 -12.11
N LEU A 49 -17.25 -1.95 -11.46
CA LEU A 49 -17.83 -0.82 -10.72
C LEU A 49 -17.07 -0.54 -9.43
N SER A 50 -16.64 -1.59 -8.73
CA SER A 50 -15.89 -1.47 -7.48
C SER A 50 -14.46 -0.97 -7.70
N SER A 51 -13.81 -1.36 -8.80
CA SER A 51 -12.49 -0.82 -9.17
C SER A 51 -12.56 0.66 -9.52
N LEU A 52 -13.62 1.10 -10.23
CA LEU A 52 -13.85 2.51 -10.51
C LEU A 52 -14.08 3.32 -9.22
N ALA A 53 -14.87 2.79 -8.29
CA ALA A 53 -15.12 3.45 -6.99
C ALA A 53 -13.83 3.60 -6.17
N VAL A 54 -12.99 2.56 -6.12
CA VAL A 54 -11.69 2.61 -5.43
C VAL A 54 -10.79 3.64 -6.09
N PHE A 55 -10.69 3.64 -7.43
CA PHE A 55 -9.89 4.63 -8.15
C PHE A 55 -10.37 6.06 -7.87
N ALA A 56 -11.67 6.30 -7.93
CA ALA A 56 -12.26 7.60 -7.62
C ALA A 56 -11.96 8.04 -6.18
N ALA A 57 -12.04 7.13 -5.21
CA ALA A 57 -11.70 7.41 -3.82
C ALA A 57 -10.22 7.79 -3.65
N ILE A 58 -9.30 7.12 -4.35
CA ILE A 58 -7.87 7.45 -4.34
C ILE A 58 -7.64 8.84 -4.95
N CYS A 59 -8.26 9.12 -6.10
CA CYS A 59 -8.16 10.44 -6.74
C CYS A 59 -8.69 11.54 -5.82
N LEU A 60 -9.82 11.32 -5.15
CA LEU A 60 -10.40 12.26 -4.21
C LEU A 60 -9.46 12.51 -3.01
N ALA A 61 -8.90 11.44 -2.45
CA ALA A 61 -7.95 11.54 -1.35
C ALA A 61 -6.68 12.31 -1.75
N MET A 62 -6.13 12.05 -2.94
CA MET A 62 -5.00 12.83 -3.47
C MET A 62 -5.36 14.29 -3.69
N ALA A 63 -6.52 14.57 -4.28
CA ALA A 63 -6.97 15.94 -4.51
C ALA A 63 -7.12 16.72 -3.20
N LEU A 64 -7.75 16.11 -2.19
CA LEU A 64 -7.86 16.68 -0.85
C LEU A 64 -6.48 16.95 -0.23
N GLY A 65 -5.57 15.97 -0.31
CA GLY A 65 -4.20 16.14 0.16
C GLY A 65 -3.49 17.30 -0.53
N LEU A 66 -3.62 17.42 -1.84
CA LEU A 66 -3.00 18.50 -2.63
C LEU A 66 -3.57 19.87 -2.26
N VAL A 67 -4.89 19.98 -2.09
CA VAL A 67 -5.56 21.20 -1.65
C VAL A 67 -5.09 21.60 -0.25
N PHE A 68 -4.97 20.64 0.66
CA PHE A 68 -4.53 20.90 2.03
C PHE A 68 -3.07 21.36 2.09
N ILE A 69 -2.17 20.64 1.40
CA ILE A 69 -0.75 21.00 1.31
C ILE A 69 -0.59 22.34 0.61
N GLY A 70 -1.27 22.55 -0.52
CA GLY A 70 -1.26 23.80 -1.26
C GLY A 70 -1.76 24.97 -0.43
N GLY A 71 -2.88 24.81 0.26
CA GLY A 71 -3.44 25.83 1.16
C GLY A 71 -2.53 26.15 2.34
N ALA A 72 -1.96 25.12 2.99
CA ALA A 72 -0.99 25.29 4.06
C ALA A 72 0.26 26.05 3.57
N LEU A 73 0.79 25.69 2.40
CA LEU A 73 1.92 26.39 1.79
C LEU A 73 1.56 27.86 1.50
N LEU A 74 0.38 28.12 0.95
CA LEU A 74 -0.09 29.47 0.65
C LEU A 74 -0.19 30.34 1.91
N PHE A 75 -0.51 29.73 3.05
CA PHE A 75 -0.58 30.41 4.34
C PHE A 75 0.80 30.61 4.97
N ILE A 76 1.70 29.62 4.87
CA ILE A 76 3.05 29.70 5.42
C ILE A 76 3.92 30.68 4.62
N LEU A 77 3.75 30.75 3.30
CA LEU A 77 4.55 31.59 2.41
C LEU A 77 4.59 33.08 2.82
N PRO A 78 3.47 33.78 3.08
CA PRO A 78 3.50 35.18 3.50
C PRO A 78 4.16 35.35 4.87
N ILE A 79 3.96 34.41 5.79
CA ILE A 79 4.60 34.43 7.10
C ILE A 79 6.12 34.31 6.93
N ALA A 80 6.57 33.30 6.20
CA ALA A 80 7.98 33.08 5.90
C ALA A 80 8.60 34.28 5.17
N GLY A 81 7.86 34.89 4.24
CA GLY A 81 8.25 36.11 3.54
C GLY A 81 8.43 37.30 4.48
N LEU A 82 7.50 37.51 5.42
CA LEU A 82 7.62 38.57 6.43
C LEU A 82 8.85 38.36 7.32
N LEU A 83 9.07 37.12 7.79
CA LEU A 83 10.21 36.78 8.61
C LEU A 83 11.53 36.98 7.84
N ALA A 84 11.59 36.53 6.59
CA ALA A 84 12.76 36.69 5.73
C ALA A 84 13.05 38.18 5.46
N ALA A 85 12.02 38.99 5.18
CA ALA A 85 12.17 40.43 5.01
C ALA A 85 12.67 41.11 6.29
N GLY A 86 12.10 40.76 7.45
CA GLY A 86 12.55 41.28 8.74
C GLY A 86 14.00 40.92 9.04
N ALA A 87 14.40 39.67 8.78
CA ALA A 87 15.77 39.21 8.94
C ALA A 87 16.74 39.94 7.99
N ALA A 88 16.34 40.16 6.74
CA ALA A 88 17.15 40.89 5.76
C ALA A 88 17.36 42.36 6.18
N LEU A 89 16.31 43.03 6.66
CA LEU A 89 16.40 44.39 7.17
C LEU A 89 17.32 44.46 8.40
N TYR A 90 17.13 43.54 9.36
CA TYR A 90 17.98 43.49 10.55
C TYR A 90 19.45 43.24 10.21
N GLY A 91 19.73 42.35 9.25
CA GLY A 91 21.09 42.11 8.77
C GLY A 91 21.71 43.33 8.10
N LEU A 92 20.94 44.04 7.27
CA LEU A 92 21.42 45.23 6.55
C LEU A 92 21.75 46.39 7.50
N PHE A 93 20.87 46.67 8.47
CA PHE A 93 21.05 47.75 9.44
C PHE A 93 22.00 47.37 10.58
N GLY A 94 21.99 46.12 11.04
CA GLY A 94 22.87 45.64 12.10
C GLY A 94 24.35 45.62 11.69
N ASN A 95 24.65 45.46 10.40
CA ASN A 95 26.03 45.42 9.90
C ASN A 95 26.68 46.81 9.79
N GLN A 96 25.88 47.89 9.73
CA GLN A 96 26.37 49.27 9.73
C GLN A 96 27.02 49.64 11.08
N PHE A 97 26.47 49.14 12.20
CA PHE A 97 27.02 49.38 13.54
C PHE A 97 28.34 48.63 13.81
N LYS A 98 28.62 47.55 13.06
CA LYS A 98 29.91 46.82 13.14
C LYS A 98 31.05 47.51 12.38
N ARG A 99 30.75 48.40 11.43
CA ARG A 99 31.75 49.11 10.60
C ARG A 99 32.26 50.41 11.22
N LEU A 100 31.63 50.90 12.28
CA LEU A 100 31.98 52.15 12.97
C LEU A 100 32.73 51.91 14.30
N ARG A 101 33.19 50.68 14.56
CA ARG A 101 34.01 50.32 15.71
C ARG A 101 35.36 49.76 15.27
#